data_AF-A0A2V7J2R8-F1
#
_entry.id   AF-A0A2V7J2R8-F1
#
_cell.length_a   1.000
_cell.length_b   1.000
_cell.length_c   1.000
_cell.angle_alpha   90.00
_cell.angle_beta   90.00
_cell.angle_gamma   90.00
#
_symmetry.space_group_name_H-M   'P 1'
#
loop_
_entity.id
_entity.type
_entity.pdbx_description
1 polymer ?
#
loop_
_entity_poly.entity_id
_entity_poly.type
_entity_poly.pdbx_seq_one_letter_code
_entity_poly.pdbx_strand_id
1 'polypeptide(L)' 'LQCGFCTPGILMTLVPFLRDHPHPDEREIREALSGNLCRCTGYQNIVAAVRLASDGIPTPGR' A
#
# COMPACT_ATOMS: atom_id res chain seq x y z
N LEU A 1 -2.34 10.56 -0.81
CA LEU A 1 -1.71 10.98 0.47
C LEU A 1 -2.51 12.14 1.04
N GLN A 2 -2.68 12.24 2.37
CA GLN A 2 -3.29 13.39 3.04
C GLN A 2 -2.32 13.95 4.10
N CYS A 3 -2.59 13.79 5.41
CA CYS A 3 -1.75 14.35 6.48
C CYS A 3 -0.33 13.76 6.57
N GLY A 4 -0.09 12.59 5.98
CA GLY A 4 1.23 11.97 5.93
C GLY A 4 1.65 11.15 7.15
N PHE A 5 1.03 11.34 8.32
CA PHE A 5 1.51 10.75 9.59
C PHE A 5 1.67 9.22 9.57
N CYS A 6 0.68 8.48 9.06
CA CYS A 6 0.72 7.01 9.00
C CYS A 6 1.55 6.45 7.82
N THR A 7 2.00 7.29 6.90
CA THR A 7 2.60 6.87 5.62
C THR A 7 3.90 6.08 5.81
N PRO A 8 4.84 6.49 6.70
CA PRO A 8 6.07 5.73 6.90
C PRO A 8 5.82 4.29 7.38
N GLY A 9 4.92 4.11 8.36
CA GLY A 9 4.56 2.77 8.87
C GLY A 9 3.93 1.89 7.79
N ILE A 10 3.03 2.48 7.00
CA ILE A 10 2.38 1.81 5.86
C ILE A 10 3.42 1.36 4.83
N LEU A 11 4.38 2.22 4.45
CA LEU A 11 5.43 1.87 3.48
C LEU A 11 6.34 0.77 4.02
N MET A 12 6.77 0.86 5.27
CA MET A 12 7.61 -0.17 5.89
C MET A 12 6.90 -1.51 6.07
N THR A 13 5.58 -1.52 6.09
CA THR A 13 4.77 -2.75 6.12
C THR A 13 4.58 -3.33 4.71
N LEU A 14 4.22 -2.49 3.74
CA LEU A 14 3.80 -2.94 2.42
C LEU A 14 4.96 -3.25 1.47
N VAL A 15 6.09 -2.57 1.57
CA VAL A 15 7.26 -2.82 0.72
C VAL A 15 7.77 -4.26 0.88
N PRO A 16 8.04 -4.78 2.09
CA PRO A 16 8.41 -6.18 2.26
C PRO A 16 7.24 -7.12 1.92
N PHE A 17 6.00 -6.80 2.31
CA PHE A 17 4.82 -7.60 1.96
C PHE A 17 4.71 -7.87 0.45
N LEU A 18 4.90 -6.85 -0.39
CA LEU A 18 4.86 -6.98 -1.86
C LEU A 18 6.03 -7.76 -2.46
N ARG A 19 7.18 -7.83 -1.76
CA ARG A 19 8.30 -8.69 -2.21
C ARG A 19 7.94 -10.16 -2.04
N ASP A 20 7.23 -10.49 -0.97
CA ASP A 20 6.82 -11.85 -0.66
C ASP A 20 5.51 -12.24 -1.37
N HIS A 21 4.63 -11.26 -1.63
CA HIS A 21 3.33 -11.40 -2.29
C HIS A 21 3.26 -10.46 -3.50
N PRO A 22 3.81 -10.83 -4.67
CA PRO A 22 3.90 -9.93 -5.82
C PRO A 22 2.54 -9.65 -6.49
N HIS A 23 1.53 -10.50 -6.27
CA HIS A 23 0.19 -10.35 -6.86
C HIS A 23 -0.90 -10.54 -5.79
N PRO A 24 -0.96 -9.70 -4.75
CA PRO A 24 -1.89 -9.87 -3.66
C PRO A 24 -3.30 -9.46 -4.08
N ASP A 25 -4.30 -10.17 -3.58
CA ASP A 25 -5.69 -9.74 -3.69
C ASP A 25 -6.00 -8.56 -2.73
N GLU A 26 -7.18 -7.95 -2.83
CA GLU A 26 -7.51 -6.80 -1.97
C GLU A 26 -7.65 -7.18 -0.49
N ARG A 27 -8.10 -8.41 -0.19
CA ARG A 27 -8.27 -8.88 1.17
C ARG A 27 -6.90 -9.05 1.83
N GLU A 28 -5.92 -9.60 1.11
CA GLU A 28 -4.54 -9.75 1.57
C GLU A 28 -3.89 -8.39 1.84
N ILE A 29 -4.09 -7.40 0.96
CA ILE A 29 -3.60 -6.03 1.17
C ILE A 29 -4.22 -5.42 2.44
N ARG A 30 -5.54 -5.58 2.63
CA ARG A 30 -6.23 -5.05 3.82
C ARG A 30 -5.78 -5.72 5.10
N GLU A 31 -5.52 -7.03 5.06
CA GLU A 31 -5.00 -7.78 6.20
C GLU A 31 -3.59 -7.30 6.57
N ALA A 32 -2.72 -7.11 5.58
CA ALA A 32 -1.38 -6.54 5.80
C ALA A 32 -1.43 -5.12 6.39
N LEU A 33 -2.49 -4.36 6.12
CA LEU A 33 -2.72 -3.02 6.65
C LEU A 33 -3.38 -3.00 8.04
N SER A 34 -3.84 -4.13 8.58
CA SER A 34 -4.60 -4.18 9.85
C SER A 34 -3.84 -3.56 11.04
N GLY A 35 -2.51 -3.63 11.04
CA GLY A 35 -1.64 -3.01 12.04
C GLY A 35 -1.34 -1.51 11.83
N ASN A 36 -1.81 -0.91 10.72
CA ASN A 36 -1.50 0.47 10.35
C ASN A 36 -2.75 1.35 10.32
N LEU A 37 -2.98 2.09 11.40
CA LEU A 37 -4.14 2.97 11.48
C LEU A 37 -3.98 4.24 10.63
N CYS A 38 -4.95 4.50 9.77
CA CYS A 38 -5.05 5.73 8.98
C CYS A 38 -6.37 6.44 9.23
N ARG A 39 -6.33 7.67 9.74
CA ARG A 39 -7.55 8.46 9.98
C ARG A 39 -8.04 9.24 8.75
N CYS A 40 -7.13 9.54 7.83
CA CYS A 40 -7.39 10.51 6.77
C CYS A 40 -7.95 9.89 5.49
N THR A 41 -7.41 8.73 5.07
CA THR A 41 -7.67 8.20 3.71
C THR A 41 -8.85 7.24 3.61
N GLY A 42 -9.29 6.64 4.73
CA GLY A 42 -10.27 5.55 4.71
C GLY A 42 -9.78 4.28 3.97
N TYR A 43 -8.46 4.11 3.81
CA TYR A 43 -7.77 2.96 3.20
C TYR A 43 -7.97 2.73 1.70
N GLN A 44 -9.08 3.17 1.09
CA GLN A 44 -9.38 2.89 -0.33
C GLN A 44 -8.24 3.30 -1.27
N ASN A 45 -7.74 4.54 -1.12
CA ASN A 45 -6.65 5.04 -1.96
C ASN A 45 -5.29 4.40 -1.64
N ILE A 46 -5.11 3.81 -0.45
CA ILE A 46 -3.89 3.05 -0.12
C ILE A 46 -3.95 1.70 -0.84
N VAL A 47 -5.07 0.98 -0.76
CA VAL A 47 -5.28 -0.29 -1.45
C VAL A 47 -5.08 -0.14 -2.96
N ALA A 48 -5.65 0.91 -3.56
CA ALA A 48 -5.48 1.20 -4.98
C ALA A 48 -4.00 1.44 -5.36
N ALA A 49 -3.25 2.18 -4.53
CA ALA A 49 -1.82 2.43 -4.75
C ALA A 49 -0.98 1.14 -4.64
N VAL A 50 -1.34 0.22 -3.73
CA VAL A 50 -0.66 -1.07 -3.59
C VAL A 50 -0.90 -1.97 -4.80
N ARG A 51 -2.13 -2.03 -5.30
CA ARG A 51 -2.43 -2.77 -6.53
C ARG A 51 -1.64 -2.24 -7.72
N LEU A 52 -1.63 -0.91 -7.90
CA LEU A 52 -0.81 -0.27 -8.94
C LEU A 52 0.68 -0.59 -8.79
N ALA A 53 1.20 -0.65 -7.56
CA ALA A 53 2.58 -1.02 -7.32
C ALA A 53 2.88 -2.50 -7.63
N SER A 54 1.90 -3.38 -7.39
CA SER A 54 1.99 -4.83 -7.65
C SER A 54 1.98 -5.16 -9.14
N ASP A 55 1.20 -4.40 -9.91
CA ASP A 55 1.10 -4.53 -11.37
C ASP A 55 2.34 -3.98 -12.11
N GLY A 56 3.30 -3.44 -11.36
CA GLY A 56 4.47 -2.73 -11.88
C GLY A 56 4.13 -1.27 -12.14
N ILE A 57 4.75 -0.37 -11.37
CA ILE A 57 4.61 1.08 -11.59
C ILE A 57 5.22 1.41 -12.96
N PRO A 58 4.48 2.01 -13.91
CA PRO A 58 5.12 2.68 -15.04
C PRO A 58 5.99 3.79 -14.46
N THR A 59 7.31 3.61 -14.50
CA THR A 59 8.26 4.62 -14.04
C THR A 59 8.01 5.91 -14.83
N PRO A 60 7.68 7.04 -14.19
CA PRO A 60 7.57 8.30 -14.92
C PRO A 60 8.98 8.73 -15.37
N GLY A 61 9.28 8.56 -16.66
CA GLY A 61 10.56 8.91 -17.31
C GLY A 61 11.66 7.86 -17.09
N ARG A 62 12.02 6.99 -18.03
CA ARG A 62 12.73 7.29 -19.28
C ARG A 62 12.14 8.38 -20.17
#